data_AF-A0A251S0E2-F1
#
_entry.id   AF-A0A251S0E2-F1
#
_cell.length_a   1.000
_cell.length_b   1.000
_cell.length_c   1.000
_cell.angle_alpha   90.00
_cell.angle_beta   90.00
_cell.angle_gamma   90.00
#
_symmetry.space_group_name_H-M   'P 1'
#
loop_
_entity.id
_entity.type
_entity.pdbx_description
1 polymer ?
#
loop_
_entity_poly.entity_id
_entity_poly.type
_entity_poly.pdbx_seq_one_letter_code
_entity_poly.pdbx_strand_id
1 'polypeptide(L)'
;MNVADEVILSIPDDAAVKLWGVDKGRTNVIIHIEDGRLFNVSLSAAKRKLFFFHGWSNVVEHLRLTKGCLVVFNPLDCTTFKLTYFVDGVSRSSFWTYLLPPSSNFYVR
;
A
#
# COMPACT_ATOMS: atom_id res chain seq x y z
N MET A 1 14.32 17.28 -8.48
CA MET A 1 13.39 16.28 -7.92
C MET A 1 13.31 15.18 -8.95
N ASN A 2 13.69 13.95 -8.63
CA ASN A 2 13.60 12.86 -9.61
C ASN A 2 12.13 12.45 -9.72
N VAL A 3 11.65 12.10 -10.91
CA VAL A 3 10.24 11.73 -11.17
C VAL A 3 9.75 10.59 -10.26
N ALA A 4 10.66 9.76 -9.74
CA ALA A 4 10.37 8.72 -8.75
C ALA A 4 9.88 9.24 -7.38
N ASP A 5 9.93 10.55 -7.14
CA ASP A 5 9.51 11.21 -5.89
C ASP A 5 8.09 11.80 -5.97
N GLU A 6 7.39 11.67 -7.11
CA GLU A 6 6.07 12.30 -7.31
C GLU A 6 4.93 11.62 -6.57
N VAL A 7 5.07 10.31 -6.27
CA VAL A 7 4.01 9.52 -5.63
C VAL A 7 4.50 9.03 -4.27
N ILE A 8 3.90 9.58 -3.23
CA ILE A 8 4.17 9.21 -1.83
C ILE A 8 2.89 8.69 -1.19
N LEU A 9 3.02 7.73 -0.27
CA LEU A 9 1.89 7.28 0.56
C LEU A 9 2.10 7.75 1.99
N SER A 10 1.25 8.66 2.45
CA SER A 10 1.21 9.03 3.87
C SER A 10 0.69 7.87 4.70
N ILE A 11 1.36 7.57 5.81
CA ILE A 11 0.96 6.52 6.74
C ILE A 11 0.16 7.17 7.87
N PRO A 12 -1.03 6.64 8.23
CA PRO A 12 -1.79 7.14 9.37
C PRO A 12 -0.99 7.07 10.68
N ASP A 13 -1.06 8.12 11.51
CA ASP A 13 -0.26 8.24 12.73
C ASP A 13 -0.50 7.08 13.70
N ASP A 14 -1.75 6.63 13.87
CA ASP A 14 -2.08 5.48 14.72
C ASP A 14 -1.42 4.17 14.25
N ALA A 15 -1.34 3.97 12.92
CA ALA A 15 -0.69 2.81 12.35
C ALA A 15 0.84 2.89 12.53
N ALA A 16 1.41 4.08 12.32
CA ALA A 16 2.82 4.35 12.55
C ALA A 16 3.23 4.09 14.00
N VAL A 17 2.49 4.65 14.97
CA VAL A 17 2.73 4.46 16.40
C VAL A 17 2.61 3.00 16.80
N LYS A 18 1.59 2.29 16.27
CA LYS A 18 1.39 0.87 16.60
C LYS A 18 2.51 -0.03 16.06
N LEU A 19 3.06 0.28 14.89
CA LEU A 19 4.10 -0.54 14.25
C LEU A 19 5.51 -0.17 14.73
N TRP A 20 5.77 1.11 14.98
CA TRP A 20 7.12 1.64 15.15
C TRP A 20 7.31 2.59 16.33
N GLY A 21 6.23 2.95 17.04
CA GLY A 21 6.29 3.88 18.15
C GLY A 21 6.55 5.33 17.71
N VAL A 22 7.29 6.07 18.54
CA VAL A 22 7.47 7.52 18.41
C VAL A 22 8.68 7.89 17.54
N ASP A 23 9.65 6.99 17.44
CA ASP A 23 10.89 7.22 16.72
C ASP A 23 11.19 6.02 15.82
N LYS A 24 11.38 6.31 14.53
CA LYS A 24 11.94 5.32 13.62
C LYS A 24 13.11 5.92 12.86
N GLY A 25 14.24 5.22 12.88
CA GLY A 25 15.34 5.48 11.95
C GLY A 25 14.89 5.25 10.50
N ARG A 26 15.67 5.76 9.54
CA ARG A 26 15.46 5.45 8.12
C ARG A 26 15.56 3.94 7.91
N THR A 27 14.47 3.34 7.46
CA THR A 27 14.34 1.90 7.22
C THR A 27 13.60 1.69 5.91
N ASN A 28 13.88 0.59 5.21
CA ASN A 28 13.02 0.14 4.12
C ASN A 28 12.04 -0.92 4.62
N VAL A 29 10.90 -1.02 3.96
CA VAL A 29 9.91 -2.08 4.16
C VAL A 29 9.81 -2.92 2.91
N ILE A 30 9.49 -4.20 3.08
CA ILE A 30 9.20 -5.11 1.97
C ILE A 30 7.67 -5.23 1.84
N ILE A 31 7.18 -5.02 0.62
CA ILE A 31 5.79 -5.20 0.26
C ILE A 31 5.65 -6.44 -0.62
N HIS A 32 4.90 -7.42 -0.13
CA HIS A 32 4.57 -8.66 -0.83
C HIS A 32 3.26 -8.45 -1.61
N ILE A 33 3.32 -8.69 -2.92
CA ILE A 33 2.15 -8.76 -3.78
C ILE A 33 1.73 -10.21 -3.95
N GLU A 34 0.42 -10.44 -4.13
CA GLU A 34 -0.14 -11.77 -4.34
C GLU A 34 0.52 -12.53 -5.50
N ASP A 35 0.90 -11.85 -6.57
CA ASP A 35 1.57 -12.43 -7.74
C ASP A 35 3.02 -12.87 -7.47
N GLY A 36 3.48 -12.79 -6.22
CA GLY A 36 4.80 -13.21 -5.76
C GLY A 36 5.87 -12.11 -5.85
N ARG A 37 5.56 -10.93 -6.41
CA ARG A 37 6.53 -9.83 -6.46
C ARG A 37 6.77 -9.22 -5.08
N LEU A 38 8.02 -8.83 -4.85
CA LEU A 38 8.46 -8.13 -3.66
C LEU A 38 8.95 -6.75 -4.04
N PHE A 39 8.48 -5.72 -3.33
CA PHE A 39 8.92 -4.34 -3.52
C PHE A 39 9.63 -3.85 -2.26
N ASN A 40 10.86 -3.38 -2.43
CA ASN A 40 11.59 -2.68 -1.39
C ASN A 40 11.22 -1.19 -1.43
N VAL A 41 10.59 -0.69 -0.38
CA VAL A 41 10.04 0.66 -0.31
C VAL A 41 10.60 1.40 0.89
N SER A 42 11.15 2.59 0.65
CA SER A 42 11.73 3.39 1.72
C SER A 42 10.66 4.05 2.58
N LEU A 43 10.86 3.96 3.89
CA LEU A 43 10.11 4.69 4.90
C LEU A 43 10.87 5.95 5.26
N SER A 44 10.20 7.10 5.16
CA SER A 44 10.78 8.40 5.47
C SER A 44 9.89 9.15 6.46
N ALA A 45 10.50 10.08 7.19
CA ALA A 45 9.86 10.91 8.19
C ALA A 45 10.05 12.39 7.86
N ALA A 46 8.98 13.16 7.83
CA ALA A 46 9.03 14.62 7.66
C ALA A 46 7.89 15.26 8.45
N LYS A 47 8.18 16.36 9.14
CA LYS A 47 7.18 17.10 9.94
C LYS A 47 6.36 16.19 10.88
N ARG A 48 7.02 15.21 11.52
CA ARG A 48 6.43 14.19 12.41
C ARG A 48 5.44 13.22 11.75
N LYS A 49 5.41 13.14 10.42
CA LYS A 49 4.62 12.14 9.69
C LYS A 49 5.54 11.15 9.00
N LEU A 50 5.09 9.90 8.96
CA LEU A 50 5.74 8.85 8.18
C LEU A 50 5.07 8.69 6.82
N PHE A 51 5.88 8.38 5.81
CA PHE A 51 5.40 8.11 4.48
C PHE A 51 6.28 7.06 3.79
N PHE A 52 5.64 6.25 2.93
CA PHE A 52 6.35 5.51 1.92
C PHE A 52 6.73 6.45 0.79
N PHE A 53 7.99 6.37 0.39
CA PHE A 53 8.62 7.25 -0.57
C PHE A 53 9.22 6.41 -1.71
N HIS A 54 10.54 6.35 -1.79
CA HIS A 54 11.25 5.65 -2.84
C HIS A 54 10.80 4.19 -2.99
N GLY A 55 10.47 3.78 -4.21
CA GLY A 55 9.95 2.44 -4.52
C GLY A 55 8.42 2.32 -4.45
N TRP A 56 7.71 3.26 -3.80
CA TRP A 56 6.24 3.23 -3.77
C TRP A 56 5.63 3.45 -5.17
N SER A 57 6.22 4.32 -5.99
CA SER A 57 5.81 4.54 -7.39
C SER A 57 5.79 3.23 -8.19
N ASN A 58 6.76 2.34 -7.95
CA ASN A 58 6.85 1.05 -8.66
C ASN A 58 5.68 0.12 -8.27
N VAL A 59 5.23 0.18 -7.01
CA VAL A 59 4.03 -0.55 -6.55
C VAL A 59 2.79 0.00 -7.25
N VAL A 60 2.65 1.33 -7.28
CA VAL A 60 1.51 2.01 -7.92
C VAL A 60 1.44 1.69 -9.41
N GLU A 61 2.57 1.74 -10.12
CA GLU A 61 2.65 1.42 -11.54
C GLU A 61 2.33 -0.05 -11.82
N HIS A 62 2.95 -0.97 -11.05
CA HIS A 62 2.73 -2.41 -11.22
C HIS A 62 1.27 -2.81 -11.01
N LEU A 63 0.64 -2.26 -9.97
CA LEU A 63 -0.74 -2.56 -9.60
C LEU A 63 -1.77 -1.66 -10.33
N ARG A 64 -1.30 -0.70 -11.15
CA ARG A 64 -2.12 0.31 -11.84
C ARG A 64 -3.06 1.05 -10.89
N LEU A 65 -2.57 1.41 -9.71
CA LEU A 65 -3.37 2.11 -8.71
C LEU A 65 -3.65 3.53 -9.17
N THR A 66 -4.90 3.95 -9.00
CA THR A 66 -5.37 5.32 -9.26
C THR A 66 -6.04 5.88 -8.01
N LYS A 67 -6.34 7.19 -8.04
CA LYS A 67 -7.09 7.83 -6.95
C LYS A 67 -8.44 7.14 -6.77
N GLY A 68 -8.73 6.73 -5.53
CA GLY A 68 -9.97 6.00 -5.18
C GLY A 68 -9.75 4.51 -4.95
N CYS A 69 -8.62 3.95 -5.38
CA CYS A 69 -8.26 2.57 -5.03
C CYS A 69 -8.07 2.41 -3.52
N LEU A 70 -8.50 1.28 -2.97
CA LEU A 70 -8.25 0.89 -1.59
C LEU A 70 -7.03 -0.03 -1.53
N VAL A 71 -6.08 0.28 -0.65
CA VAL A 71 -4.93 -0.57 -0.33
C VAL A 71 -4.98 -1.00 1.13
N VAL A 72 -4.80 -2.29 1.38
CA VAL A 72 -4.83 -2.90 2.70
C VAL A 72 -3.47 -3.53 2.97
N PHE A 73 -2.77 -2.98 3.96
CA PHE A 73 -1.47 -3.48 4.41
C PHE A 73 -1.69 -4.41 5.59
N ASN A 74 -1.41 -5.69 5.40
CA ASN A 74 -1.39 -6.68 6.47
C ASN A 74 0.06 -6.87 6.93
N PRO A 75 0.45 -6.40 8.13
CA PRO A 75 1.81 -6.57 8.62
C PRO A 75 2.07 -8.06 8.88
N LEU A 76 3.14 -8.58 8.29
CA LEU A 76 3.73 -9.87 8.66
C LEU A 76 4.72 -9.67 9.81
N ASP A 77 5.45 -8.56 9.78
CA ASP A 77 6.30 -8.03 10.86
C ASP A 77 6.39 -6.50 10.75
N CYS A 78 7.28 -5.85 11.53
CA CYS A 78 7.42 -4.39 11.53
C CYS A 78 8.12 -3.81 10.28
N THR A 79 8.57 -4.65 9.36
CA THR A 79 9.25 -4.27 8.12
C THR A 79 8.68 -4.96 6.88
N THR A 80 7.76 -5.92 7.04
CA THR A 80 7.22 -6.71 5.95
C THR A 80 5.69 -6.66 5.95
N PHE A 81 5.11 -6.34 4.80
CA PHE A 81 3.66 -6.24 4.62
C PHE A 81 3.19 -7.10 3.45
N LYS A 82 2.10 -7.83 3.64
CA LYS A 82 1.30 -8.35 2.52
C LYS A 82 0.30 -7.28 2.09
N LEU A 83 0.35 -6.89 0.82
CA LEU A 83 -0.54 -5.88 0.25
C LEU A 83 -1.69 -6.54 -0.51
N THR A 84 -2.91 -6.18 -0.13
CA THR A 84 -4.12 -6.44 -0.90
C THR A 84 -4.64 -5.11 -1.42
N TYR A 85 -5.08 -5.07 -2.68
CA TYR A 85 -5.54 -3.85 -3.32
C TYR A 85 -6.88 -4.08 -4.01
N PHE A 86 -7.70 -3.04 -4.06
CA PHE A 86 -9.01 -3.04 -4.71
C PHE A 86 -9.08 -1.88 -5.69
N VAL A 87 -9.35 -2.21 -6.95
CA VAL A 87 -9.65 -1.25 -8.02
C VAL A 87 -11.15 -1.35 -8.28
N ASP A 88 -11.86 -0.23 -8.12
CA ASP A 88 -13.33 -0.17 -8.23
C ASP A 88 -14.05 -1.24 -7.38
N GLY A 89 -13.55 -1.50 -6.17
CA GLY A 89 -14.09 -2.50 -5.25
C GLY A 89 -13.68 -3.94 -5.55
N VAL A 90 -12.87 -4.19 -6.58
CA VAL A 90 -12.45 -5.53 -6.99
C VAL A 90 -10.99 -5.80 -6.64
N SER A 91 -10.74 -6.89 -5.91
CA SER A 91 -9.42 -7.46 -5.70
C SER A 91 -9.32 -8.85 -6.31
N ARG A 92 -8.19 -9.16 -6.95
CA ARG A 92 -7.87 -10.52 -7.42
C ARG A 92 -7.49 -11.45 -6.27
N SER A 93 -7.01 -10.88 -5.17
CA SER A 93 -6.59 -11.63 -3.98
C SER A 93 -7.72 -11.97 -3.03
N SER A 94 -8.94 -11.57 -3.37
CA SER A 94 -10.14 -11.79 -2.57
C SER A 94 -11.04 -12.74 -3.34
N PHE A 95 -11.32 -13.89 -2.73
CA PHE A 95 -12.14 -14.95 -3.31
C PHE A 95 -13.48 -14.44 -3.83
N TRP A 96 -14.15 -13.60 -3.05
CA TRP A 96 -15.48 -13.07 -3.39
C TRP A 96 -15.42 -12.14 -4.59
N THR A 97 -14.54 -11.14 -4.56
CA THR A 97 -14.50 -10.11 -5.61
C THR A 97 -13.92 -10.61 -6.91
N TYR A 98 -13.00 -11.58 -6.86
CA TYR A 98 -12.44 -12.20 -8.06
C TYR A 98 -13.49 -12.97 -8.87
N LEU A 99 -14.49 -13.54 -8.20
CA LEU A 99 -15.56 -14.33 -8.82
C LEU A 99 -16.78 -13.50 -9.23
N LEU A 100 -16.79 -12.19 -8.95
CA LEU A 100 -17.91 -11.34 -9.33
C LEU A 100 -17.96 -11.17 -10.85
N PRO A 101 -19.08 -11.50 -11.52
CA PRO A 101 -19.26 -11.09 -12.90
C PRO A 101 -19.22 -9.56 -13.00
N PRO A 102 -18.74 -8.97 -14.11
CA PRO A 102 -18.66 -7.52 -14.30
C PRO A 102 -19.99 -6.77 -14.12
N SER A 103 -21.12 -7.48 -14.16
CA SER A 103 -22.47 -6.97 -13.92
C SER A 103 -22.86 -6.89 -12.44
N SER A 104 -22.01 -7.35 -11.52
CA SER A 104 -22.25 -7.35 -10.08
C SER A 104 -22.06 -5.95 -9.52
N ASN A 105 -23.04 -5.07 -9.74
CA ASN A 105 -23.03 -3.75 -9.13
C ASN A 105 -23.35 -3.89 -7.63
N PHE A 106 -22.41 -3.48 -6.79
CA PHE A 106 -22.74 -3.15 -5.40
C PHE A 106 -23.56 -1.86 -5.43
N TYR A 107 -24.86 -1.97 -5.19
CA TYR A 107 -25.70 -0.80 -4.98
C TYR A 107 -25.27 -0.13 -3.68
N VAL A 108 -24.59 1.00 -3.79
CA VAL A 108 -24.38 1.90 -2.65
C VAL A 108 -25.69 2.67 -2.48
N ARG A 109 -26.36 2.48 -1.34
CA ARG A 109 -27.47 3.34 -0.92
C ARG A 109 -26.95 4.66 -0.37
#